data_AF-A0AAE9YTH5-F1
#
_entry.id   AF-A0AAE9YTH5-F1
#
_cell.length_a   1.000
_cell.length_b   1.000
_cell.length_c   1.000
_cell.angle_alpha   90.00
_cell.angle_beta   90.00
_cell.angle_gamma   90.00
#
_symmetry.space_group_name_H-M   'P 1'
#
loop_
_entity.id
_entity.type
_entity.pdbx_description
1 polymer ?
#
loop_
_entity_poly.entity_id
_entity_poly.type
_entity_poly.pdbx_seq_one_letter_code
_entity_poly.pdbx_strand_id
1 'polypeptide(L)' 'MKKKSILQKVSVFLGITSFIGAFVSLIWLLLTKEGGSQEYVASMAALSFVCFAGGVVFMTMGTANLPNLTPGE' A
#
# COMPACT_ATOMS: atom_id res chain seq x y z
N MET A 1 21.23 0.33 18.49
CA MET A 1 19.96 0.30 17.74
C MET A 1 20.21 -0.44 16.43
N LYS A 2 19.54 -1.57 16.16
CA LYS A 2 19.69 -2.32 14.90
C LYS A 2 19.32 -1.41 13.73
N LYS A 3 20.23 -1.21 12.76
CA LYS A 3 19.94 -0.43 11.55
C LYS A 3 18.84 -1.14 10.78
N LYS A 4 17.69 -0.48 10.57
CA LYS A 4 16.67 -0.97 9.63
C LYS A 4 17.32 -1.12 8.25
N SER A 5 17.16 -2.29 7.64
CA SER A 5 17.67 -2.55 6.29
C SER A 5 17.09 -1.52 5.31
N ILE A 6 17.85 -1.17 4.27
CA ILE A 6 17.39 -0.29 3.17
C ILE A 6 16.05 -0.82 2.61
N LEU A 7 15.91 -2.14 2.50
CA LEU A 7 14.69 -2.79 2.04
C LEU A 7 13.48 -2.49 2.92
N GLN A 8 13.64 -2.43 4.25
CA GLN A 8 12.54 -2.07 5.15
C GLN A 8 12.08 -0.62 4.96
N LYS A 9 13.02 0.31 4.76
CA LYS A 9 12.69 1.71 4.49
C LYS A 9 11.92 1.84 3.17
N VAL A 10 12.35 1.12 2.14
CA VAL A 10 11.65 1.07 0.85
C VAL A 10 10.26 0.46 1.00
N SER A 11 10.10 -0.63 1.77
CA SER A 11 8.78 -1.21 2.05
C SER A 11 7.85 -0.25 2.79
N VAL A 12 8.33 0.49 3.81
CA VAL A 12 7.51 1.51 4.48
C VAL A 12 7.06 2.59 3.49
N PHE A 13 7.97 3.08 2.65
CA PHE A 13 7.64 4.09 1.65
C PHE A 13 6.57 3.59 0.67
N LEU A 14 6.72 2.39 0.14
CA LEU A 14 5.74 1.76 -0.76
C LEU A 14 4.39 1.48 -0.08
N GLY A 15 4.40 1.16 1.21
CA GLY A 15 3.18 0.98 2.00
C GLY A 15 2.40 2.29 2.12
N ILE A 16 3.08 3.38 2.46
CA ILE A 16 2.46 4.71 2.58
C ILE A 16 1.89 5.18 1.24
N THR A 17 2.65 5.06 0.14
CA THR A 17 2.16 5.47 -1.19
C THR A 17 0.98 4.63 -1.66
N SER A 18 0.96 3.32 -1.35
CA SER A 18 -0.17 2.44 -1.65
C SER A 18 -1.43 2.84 -0.86
N PHE A 19 -1.31 3.21 0.41
CA PHE A 19 -2.44 3.72 1.18
C PHE A 19 -2.99 5.02 0.60
N ILE A 20 -2.13 5.96 0.20
CA ILE A 20 -2.56 7.20 -0.44
C ILE A 20 -3.35 6.88 -1.72
N GLY A 21 -2.85 5.98 -2.57
CA GLY A 21 -3.55 5.54 -3.77
C GLY A 21 -4.91 4.87 -3.47
N ALA A 22 -4.98 4.06 -2.42
CA ALA A 22 -6.22 3.44 -1.97
C ALA A 22 -7.26 4.48 -1.55
N PHE A 23 -6.87 5.50 -0.79
CA PHE A 23 -7.77 6.58 -0.36
C PHE A 23 -8.22 7.45 -1.54
N VAL A 24 -7.31 7.82 -2.43
CA VAL A 24 -7.64 8.64 -3.61
C VAL A 24 -8.63 7.91 -4.52
N SER A 25 -8.40 6.63 -4.80
CA SER A 25 -9.32 5.82 -5.62
C SER A 25 -10.69 5.64 -4.95
N LEU A 26 -10.73 5.48 -3.62
CA LEU A 26 -11.98 5.36 -2.86
C LEU A 26 -12.78 6.68 -2.88
N ILE A 27 -12.11 7.82 -2.64
CA ILE A 27 -12.73 9.15 -2.72
C ILE A 27 -13.27 9.39 -4.14
N TRP A 28 -12.47 9.08 -5.16
CA TRP A 28 -12.88 9.22 -6.56
C TRP A 28 -14.10 8.35 -6.87
N LEU A 29 -14.11 7.10 -6.39
CA LEU A 29 -15.24 6.20 -6.55
C LEU A 29 -16.51 6.77 -5.90
N LEU A 30 -16.42 7.34 -4.69
CA LEU A 30 -17.57 7.94 -4.02
C LEU A 30 -18.16 9.12 -4.81
N LEU A 31 -17.32 9.91 -5.47
CA LEU A 31 -17.74 11.03 -6.31
C LEU A 31 -18.34 10.58 -7.65
N THR A 32 -17.83 9.48 -8.22
CA THR A 32 -18.18 9.05 -9.59
C THR A 32 -19.20 7.91 -9.62
N LYS A 33 -19.55 7.34 -8.46
CA LYS A 33 -20.44 6.19 -8.32
C LYS A 33 -21.80 6.36 -9.00
N GLU A 34 -22.38 7.55 -8.97
CA GLU A 34 -23.74 7.79 -9.48
C GLU A 34 -23.79 8.05 -10.99
N GLY A 35 -22.67 8.45 -11.61
CA GLY A 35 -22.58 8.76 -13.04
C GLY A 35 -21.69 7.81 -13.86
N GLY A 36 -20.97 6.90 -13.21
CA GLY A 36 -20.05 5.96 -13.85
C GLY A 36 -20.72 4.65 -14.26
N SER A 37 -20.14 3.97 -15.25
CA SER A 37 -20.59 2.61 -15.62
C SER A 37 -20.30 1.61 -14.49
N GLN A 38 -21.08 0.53 -14.39
CA GLN A 38 -20.92 -0.46 -13.31
C GLN A 38 -19.51 -1.09 -13.33
N GLU A 39 -18.94 -1.32 -14.51
CA GLU A 39 -17.62 -1.88 -14.70
C GLU A 39 -16.53 -0.91 -14.18
N TYR A 40 -16.71 0.39 -14.41
CA TYR A 40 -15.80 1.42 -13.92
C TYR A 40 -15.83 1.50 -12.39
N VAL A 41 -17.02 1.49 -11.79
CA VAL A 41 -17.16 1.52 -10.33
C VAL A 41 -16.58 0.25 -9.69
N ALA A 42 -16.84 -0.92 -10.27
CA ALA A 42 -16.29 -2.19 -9.78
C ALA A 42 -14.76 -2.25 -9.88
N SER A 43 -14.19 -1.78 -11.00
CA SER A 43 -12.73 -1.75 -11.17
C SER A 43 -12.04 -0.77 -10.23
N MET A 44 -12.63 0.41 -9.97
CA MET A 44 -12.12 1.37 -8.99
C MET A 44 -12.20 0.84 -7.56
N ALA A 45 -13.27 0.10 -7.22
CA ALA A 45 -13.39 -0.57 -5.91
C ALA A 45 -12.31 -1.65 -5.74
N ALA A 46 -12.09 -2.47 -6.76
CA ALA A 46 -11.05 -3.50 -6.76
C ALA A 46 -9.65 -2.88 -6.64
N LEU A 47 -9.37 -1.80 -7.38
CA LEU A 47 -8.10 -1.08 -7.30
C LEU A 47 -7.85 -0.54 -5.89
N SER A 48 -8.86 0.11 -5.30
CA SER A 48 -8.79 0.62 -3.92
C SER A 48 -8.48 -0.49 -2.92
N PHE A 49 -9.15 -1.64 -3.04
CA PHE A 49 -8.92 -2.80 -2.19
C PHE A 49 -7.50 -3.37 -2.34
N VAL A 50 -7.02 -3.55 -3.57
CA VAL A 50 -5.67 -4.08 -3.82
C VAL A 50 -4.60 -3.13 -3.29
N CYS A 51 -4.74 -1.82 -3.53
CA CYS A 51 -3.82 -0.82 -2.98
C CYS A 51 -3.83 -0.81 -1.44
N PHE A 52 -5.00 -0.96 -0.82
CA PHE A 52 -5.11 -1.03 0.64
C PHE A 52 -4.43 -2.29 1.19
N ALA A 53 -4.76 -3.47 0.64
CA ALA A 53 -4.19 -4.74 1.06
C ALA A 53 -2.67 -4.78 0.85
N GLY A 54 -2.19 -4.32 -0.31
CA GLY A 54 -0.76 -4.16 -0.59
C GLY A 54 -0.08 -3.19 0.38
N GLY A 55 -0.74 -2.07 0.68
CA GLY A 55 -0.28 -1.11 1.69
C GLY A 55 -0.06 -1.74 3.06
N VAL A 56 -1.03 -2.55 3.54
CA VAL A 56 -0.91 -3.29 4.81
C VAL A 56 0.28 -4.26 4.79
N VAL A 57 0.45 -5.02 3.71
CA VAL A 57 1.57 -5.97 3.56
C VAL A 57 2.92 -5.24 3.59
N PHE A 58 3.08 -4.19 2.79
CA PHE A 58 4.34 -3.43 2.76
C PHE A 58 4.64 -2.74 4.09
N MET A 59 3.60 -2.21 4.76
CA MET A 59 3.76 -1.55 6.05
C MET A 59 4.13 -2.54 7.16
N THR A 60 3.54 -3.74 7.16
CA THR A 60 3.92 -4.82 8.09
C THR A 60 5.34 -5.31 7.84
N MET A 61 5.75 -5.51 6.58
CA MET A 61 7.15 -5.86 6.23
C MET A 61 8.15 -4.80 6.66
N GLY A 62 7.84 -3.51 6.46
CA GLY A 62 8.71 -2.40 6.81
C GLY A 62 8.78 -2.05 8.31
N THR A 63 7.78 -2.48 9.08
CA THR A 63 7.71 -2.30 10.54
C THR A 63 8.13 -3.55 11.33
N ALA A 64 8.14 -4.72 10.70
CA ALA A 64 8.63 -5.95 11.31
C ALA A 64 10.07 -5.81 11.82
N ASN A 65 10.36 -6.41 12.98
CA ASN A 65 11.72 -6.50 13.51
C ASN A 65 12.48 -7.66 12.84
N LEU A 66 12.84 -7.46 11.56
CA LEU A 66 13.65 -8.44 10.84
C LEU A 66 15.12 -8.39 11.31
N PRO A 67 15.77 -9.54 11.56
CA PRO A 67 17.20 -9.58 11.78
C PRO A 67 17.94 -9.06 10.54
N ASN A 68 19.08 -8.40 10.74
CA ASN A 68 19.93 -8.00 9.62
C ASN A 68 20.51 -9.29 9.01
N LEU A 69 20.09 -9.62 7.79
CA LEU A 69 20.54 -10.82 7.06
C LEU A 69 21.74 -10.54 6.16
N THR A 70 22.33 -9.34 6.24
CA THR A 70 23.54 -8.99 5.50
C THR A 70 24.71 -9.82 6.05
N PRO A 71 25.27 -10.77 5.28
CA PRO A 71 26.41 -11.57 5.74
C PRO A 71 27.66 -10.70 5.77
N GLY A 72 28.28 -10.52 6.95
CA GLY A 72 29.56 -9.81 7.09
C GLY A 72 29.53 -8.46 7.80
N GLU A 73 28.41 -8.05 8.41
CA GLU A 73 28.35 -7.03 9.48
C GLU A 73 28.08 -7.66 10.84
#